data_AF-A0A0A0BHX7-F1
#
_entry.id   AF-A0A0A0BHX7-F1
#
_cell.length_a   1.000
_cell.length_b   1.000
_cell.length_c   1.000
_cell.angle_alpha   90.00
_cell.angle_beta   90.00
_cell.angle_gamma   90.00
#
_symmetry.space_group_name_H-M   'P 1'
#
loop_
_entity.id
_entity.type
_entity.pdbx_description
1 polymer ?
#
loop_
_entity_poly.entity_id
_entity_poly.type
_entity_poly.pdbx_seq_one_letter_code
_entity_poly.pdbx_strand_id
1 'polypeptide(L)'
;MQSPQTLSALEQSVAQVIQMHPEYHAVFEKKTHLEQEYFVELGDTNPYLHMGLHLSLHEQISTDRPAGIRDVYQQLLQKVGDSHKAEHEMMEALAEALWQAQRDNLPPSETRYLEALQALLN
;
A
#
# COMPACT_ATOMS: atom_id res chain seq x y z
N MET A 1 -24.39 18.78 -21.79
CA MET A 1 -24.01 17.37 -21.54
C MET A 1 -22.60 17.41 -20.98
N GLN A 2 -22.39 16.97 -19.74
CA GLN A 2 -21.04 16.83 -19.20
C GLN A 2 -20.35 15.68 -19.94
N SER A 3 -19.19 15.94 -20.53
CA SER A 3 -18.35 14.89 -21.10
C SER A 3 -18.00 13.89 -20.01
N PRO A 4 -17.99 12.57 -20.28
CA PRO A 4 -17.48 11.60 -19.31
C PRO A 4 -16.05 11.99 -18.97
N GLN A 5 -15.82 12.42 -17.74
CA GLN A 5 -14.49 12.77 -17.24
C GLN A 5 -13.72 11.48 -17.08
N THR A 6 -12.79 11.21 -18.00
CA THR A 6 -11.88 10.08 -17.87
C THR A 6 -10.97 10.34 -16.67
N LEU A 7 -10.95 9.40 -15.73
CA LEU A 7 -10.05 9.48 -14.58
C LEU A 7 -8.59 9.49 -15.07
N SER A 8 -7.75 10.29 -14.45
CA SER A 8 -6.29 10.23 -14.59
C SER A 8 -5.74 8.90 -14.06
N ALA A 9 -4.49 8.55 -14.39
CA ALA A 9 -3.87 7.30 -13.93
C ALA A 9 -3.84 7.19 -12.39
N LEU A 10 -3.56 8.31 -11.69
CA LEU A 10 -3.60 8.36 -10.24
C LEU A 10 -5.01 8.14 -9.71
N GLU A 11 -6.02 8.83 -10.26
CA GLU A 11 -7.41 8.66 -9.85
C GLU A 11 -7.93 7.25 -10.12
N GLN A 12 -7.47 6.58 -11.19
CA GLN A 12 -7.77 5.18 -11.46
C GLN A 12 -7.18 4.25 -10.39
N SER A 13 -5.91 4.44 -10.02
CA SER A 13 -5.26 3.66 -8.96
C SER A 13 -5.97 3.85 -7.62
N VAL A 14 -6.29 5.09 -7.25
CA VAL A 14 -7.07 5.41 -6.04
C VAL A 14 -8.45 4.75 -6.09
N ALA A 15 -9.17 4.85 -7.21
CA ALA A 15 -10.49 4.22 -7.34
C ALA A 15 -10.43 2.70 -7.25
N GLN A 16 -9.38 2.06 -7.78
CA GLN A 16 -9.18 0.62 -7.69
C GLN A 16 -8.92 0.20 -6.25
N VAL A 17 -8.03 0.90 -5.55
CA VAL A 17 -7.71 0.66 -4.14
C VAL A 17 -8.95 0.84 -3.25
N ILE A 18 -9.75 1.88 -3.46
CA ILE A 18 -11.02 2.07 -2.74
C ILE A 18 -11.98 0.91 -3.01
N GLN A 19 -12.11 0.43 -4.26
CA GLN A 19 -12.98 -0.71 -4.59
C GLN A 19 -12.56 -2.01 -3.89
N MET A 20 -11.26 -2.22 -3.67
CA MET A 20 -10.74 -3.40 -2.96
C MET A 20 -11.03 -3.36 -1.45
N HIS A 21 -11.40 -2.20 -0.89
CA HIS A 21 -11.58 -1.99 0.55
C HIS A 21 -12.98 -1.44 0.92
N PRO A 22 -14.05 -2.24 0.73
CA PRO A 22 -15.42 -1.84 1.10
C PRO A 22 -15.58 -1.50 2.59
N GLU A 23 -14.76 -2.08 3.46
CA GLU A 23 -14.74 -1.80 4.90
C GLU A 23 -14.47 -0.33 5.22
N TYR A 24 -13.78 0.40 4.35
CA TYR A 24 -13.45 1.82 4.55
C TYR A 24 -14.39 2.78 3.82
N HIS A 25 -15.37 2.30 3.03
CA HIS A 25 -16.29 3.17 2.28
C HIS A 25 -17.06 4.10 3.21
N ALA A 26 -17.58 3.58 4.33
CA ALA A 26 -18.31 4.38 5.32
C ALA A 26 -17.45 5.48 5.98
N VAL A 27 -16.13 5.26 6.07
CA VAL A 27 -15.17 6.26 6.57
C VAL A 27 -15.01 7.37 5.55
N PHE A 28 -14.86 7.03 4.27
CA PHE A 28 -14.65 8.00 3.19
C PHE A 28 -15.89 8.82 2.82
N GLU A 29 -17.09 8.29 3.05
CA GLU A 29 -18.35 9.02 2.83
C GLU A 29 -18.55 10.18 3.81
N LYS A 30 -17.95 10.11 5.00
CA LYS A 30 -18.16 11.08 6.07
C LYS A 30 -16.96 12.03 6.17
N LYS A 31 -17.17 13.28 5.76
CA LYS A 31 -16.14 14.36 5.80
C LYS A 31 -15.53 14.62 7.19
N THR A 32 -16.21 14.23 8.27
CA THR A 32 -15.79 14.46 9.65
C THR A 32 -14.67 13.52 10.14
N HIS A 33 -14.35 12.43 9.43
CA HIS A 33 -13.35 11.45 9.89
C HIS A 33 -11.90 11.78 9.51
N LEU A 34 -11.67 12.90 8.81
CA LEU A 34 -10.32 13.37 8.48
C LEU A 34 -9.54 13.88 9.69
N GLU A 35 -10.24 14.34 10.74
CA GLU A 35 -9.65 14.86 11.98
C GLU A 35 -9.58 13.80 13.09
N GLN A 36 -9.96 12.56 12.79
CA GLN A 36 -9.97 11.48 13.77
C GLN A 36 -8.54 10.97 14.00
N GLU A 37 -8.13 10.93 15.27
CA GLU A 37 -6.87 10.31 15.68
C GLU A 37 -7.03 8.78 15.65
N TYR A 38 -6.18 8.11 14.86
CA TYR A 38 -6.11 6.66 14.81
C TYR A 38 -4.96 6.19 15.71
N PHE A 39 -5.28 5.59 16.84
CA PHE A 39 -4.30 5.04 17.77
C PHE A 39 -4.12 3.55 17.54
N VAL A 40 -2.87 3.12 17.35
CA VAL A 40 -2.50 1.70 17.19
C VAL A 40 -2.99 0.84 18.37
N GLU A 41 -3.10 1.43 19.56
CA GLU A 41 -3.53 0.78 20.81
C GLU A 41 -5.00 0.31 20.81
N LEU A 42 -5.84 0.85 19.92
CA LEU A 42 -7.24 0.44 19.77
C LEU A 42 -7.43 -0.76 18.83
N GLY A 43 -6.36 -1.25 18.19
CA GLY A 43 -6.42 -2.37 17.24
C GLY A 43 -6.97 -2.00 15.86
N ASP A 44 -7.34 -0.73 15.65
CA ASP A 44 -7.83 -0.23 14.38
C ASP A 44 -6.66 0.21 13.49
N THR A 45 -6.55 -0.38 12.30
CA THR A 45 -5.64 0.07 11.24
C THR A 45 -6.11 1.44 10.74
N ASN A 46 -5.23 2.44 10.71
CA ASN A 46 -5.55 3.75 10.13
C ASN A 46 -5.86 3.57 8.62
N PRO A 47 -7.11 3.81 8.17
CA PRO A 47 -7.51 3.56 6.78
C PRO A 47 -6.74 4.43 5.80
N TYR A 48 -6.40 5.67 6.16
CA TYR A 48 -5.63 6.55 5.27
C TYR A 48 -4.19 6.07 5.10
N LEU A 49 -3.57 5.60 6.18
CA LEU A 49 -2.24 4.99 6.12
C LEU A 49 -2.28 3.72 5.27
N HIS A 50 -3.26 2.84 5.52
CA HIS A 50 -3.45 1.60 4.76
C HIS A 50 -3.59 1.87 3.26
N MET A 51 -4.38 2.87 2.87
CA MET A 51 -4.53 3.25 1.46
C MET A 51 -3.28 3.89 0.88
N GLY A 52 -2.56 4.71 1.66
CA GLY A 52 -1.29 5.27 1.24
C GLY A 52 -0.23 4.19 0.97
N LEU A 53 -0.19 3.13 1.78
CA LEU A 53 0.72 2.00 1.60
C LEU A 53 0.42 1.24 0.30
N HIS A 54 -0.86 0.96 0.00
CA HIS A 54 -1.28 0.35 -1.26
C HIS A 54 -0.83 1.16 -2.48
N LEU A 55 -1.14 2.47 -2.48
CA LEU A 55 -0.77 3.37 -3.59
C LEU A 55 0.75 3.45 -3.77
N SER A 56 1.48 3.53 -2.66
CA SER A 56 2.94 3.54 -2.67
C SER A 56 3.50 2.23 -3.24
N LEU A 57 2.96 1.08 -2.83
CA LEU A 57 3.38 -0.22 -3.34
C LEU A 57 3.09 -0.36 -4.83
N HIS A 58 1.92 0.09 -5.31
CA HIS A 58 1.58 0.11 -6.74
C HIS A 58 2.58 0.94 -7.55
N GLU A 59 2.94 2.12 -7.06
CA GLU A 59 3.97 2.96 -7.70
C GLU A 59 5.34 2.27 -7.71
N GLN A 60 5.75 1.68 -6.58
CA GLN A 60 7.00 0.94 -6.46
C GLN A 60 7.10 -0.23 -7.46
N ILE A 61 6.03 -1.03 -7.60
CA ILE A 61 5.95 -2.14 -8.57
C ILE A 61 5.96 -1.60 -10.01
N SER A 62 5.21 -0.54 -10.27
CA SER A 62 5.13 0.09 -11.60
C SER A 62 6.48 0.66 -12.05
N THR A 63 7.20 1.32 -11.13
CA THR A 63 8.49 1.96 -11.39
C THR A 63 9.68 1.02 -11.19
N ASP A 64 9.46 -0.20 -10.68
CA ASP A 64 10.49 -1.13 -10.23
C ASP A 64 11.49 -0.47 -9.28
N ARG A 65 10.96 0.14 -8.23
CA ARG A 65 11.75 0.82 -7.21
C ARG A 65 11.30 0.38 -5.81
N PRO A 66 12.15 -0.29 -5.01
CA PRO A 66 13.53 -0.67 -5.32
C PRO A 66 13.62 -1.67 -6.48
N ALA A 67 14.72 -1.63 -7.23
CA ALA A 67 14.92 -2.51 -8.38
C ALA A 67 14.79 -3.99 -8.00
N GLY A 68 13.96 -4.74 -8.72
CA GLY A 68 13.64 -6.14 -8.42
C GLY A 68 12.36 -6.34 -7.60
N ILE A 69 11.72 -5.28 -7.11
CA ILE A 69 10.42 -5.40 -6.41
C ILE A 69 9.34 -5.98 -7.32
N ARG A 70 9.37 -5.65 -8.62
CA ARG A 70 8.39 -6.18 -9.57
C ARG A 70 8.51 -7.69 -9.71
N ASP A 71 9.74 -8.21 -9.75
CA ASP A 71 10.00 -9.64 -9.88
C ASP A 71 9.58 -10.40 -8.60
N VAL A 72 9.78 -9.80 -7.43
CA VAL A 72 9.30 -10.36 -6.16
C VAL A 72 7.77 -10.40 -6.15
N TYR A 73 7.11 -9.30 -6.55
CA TYR A 73 5.64 -9.26 -6.63
C TYR A 73 5.09 -10.33 -7.58
N GLN A 74 5.67 -10.51 -8.77
CA GLN A 74 5.23 -11.53 -9.72
C GLN A 74 5.35 -12.95 -9.15
N GLN A 75 6.44 -13.24 -8.42
CA GLN A 75 6.63 -14.55 -7.78
C GLN A 75 5.67 -14.76 -6.62
N LEU A 76 5.43 -13.74 -5.79
CA LEU A 76 4.43 -13.79 -4.72
C LEU A 76 3.03 -14.01 -5.30
N LEU A 77 2.66 -13.29 -6.36
CA LEU A 77 1.37 -13.47 -7.03
C LEU A 77 1.19 -14.90 -7.53
N GLN A 78 2.24 -15.52 -8.09
CA GLN A 78 2.21 -16.92 -8.51
C GLN A 78 2.07 -17.89 -7.32
N LYS A 79 2.73 -17.60 -6.18
CA LYS A 79 2.67 -18.40 -4.95
C LYS A 79 1.31 -18.31 -4.27
N VAL A 80 0.74 -17.12 -4.19
CA VAL A 80 -0.47 -16.80 -3.42
C VAL A 80 -1.74 -16.97 -4.25
N GLY A 81 -1.69 -16.67 -5.55
CA GLY A 81 -2.83 -16.76 -6.47
C GLY A 81 -3.85 -15.62 -6.37
N ASP A 82 -3.58 -14.61 -5.55
CA ASP A 82 -4.45 -13.45 -5.31
C ASP A 82 -3.58 -12.19 -5.17
N SER A 83 -3.87 -11.16 -5.98
CA SER A 83 -3.09 -9.91 -6.00
C SER A 83 -3.27 -9.11 -4.73
N HIS A 84 -4.49 -9.02 -4.20
CA HIS A 84 -4.77 -8.23 -3.02
C HIS A 84 -4.08 -8.82 -1.79
N LYS A 85 -4.08 -10.15 -1.68
CA LYS A 85 -3.36 -10.85 -0.63
C LYS A 85 -1.84 -10.71 -0.79
N ALA A 86 -1.30 -10.83 -2.00
CA ALA A 86 0.13 -10.61 -2.25
C ALA A 86 0.55 -9.18 -1.89
N GLU A 87 -0.25 -8.19 -2.25
CA GLU A 87 -0.02 -6.78 -1.89
C GLU A 87 -0.03 -6.59 -0.36
N HIS A 88 -0.98 -7.20 0.36
CA HIS A 88 -1.01 -7.15 1.83
C HIS A 88 0.24 -7.77 2.47
N GLU A 89 0.73 -8.91 1.98
CA GLU A 89 1.96 -9.52 2.50
C GLU A 89 3.18 -8.59 2.29
N MET A 90 3.26 -7.94 1.12
CA MET A 90 4.35 -6.98 0.84
C MET A 90 4.24 -5.69 1.68
N MET A 91 3.01 -5.25 1.98
CA MET A 91 2.76 -4.03 2.76
C MET A 91 3.29 -4.11 4.18
N GLU A 92 3.37 -5.29 4.79
CA GLU A 92 3.99 -5.45 6.12
C GLU A 92 5.47 -5.05 6.08
N ALA A 93 6.22 -5.50 5.05
CA ALA A 93 7.60 -5.11 4.86
C ALA A 93 7.76 -3.61 4.55
N LEU A 94 6.82 -3.03 3.81
CA LEU A 94 6.81 -1.59 3.52
C LEU A 94 6.58 -0.76 4.79
N ALA A 95 5.59 -1.14 5.60
CA ALA A 95 5.28 -0.46 6.85
C ALA A 95 6.45 -0.52 7.83
N GLU A 96 7.10 -1.68 7.97
CA GLU A 96 8.30 -1.84 8.80
C GLU A 96 9.46 -0.98 8.28
N ALA A 97 9.69 -0.93 6.96
CA ALA A 97 10.75 -0.09 6.38
C ALA A 97 10.52 1.41 6.67
N LEU A 98 9.27 1.88 6.60
CA LEU A 98 8.90 3.26 6.94
C LEU A 98 9.05 3.53 8.44
N TRP A 99 8.65 2.59 9.29
CA TRP A 99 8.79 2.70 10.75
C TRP A 99 10.25 2.76 11.18
N GLN A 100 11.11 1.88 10.63
CA GLN A 100 12.55 1.90 10.89
C GLN A 100 13.19 3.23 10.45
N ALA A 101 12.82 3.74 9.27
CA ALA A 101 13.28 5.02 8.77
C ALA A 101 12.91 6.18 9.72
N GLN A 102 11.67 6.19 10.19
CA GLN A 102 11.19 7.20 11.14
C GLN A 102 11.91 7.09 12.49
N ARG A 103 12.04 5.88 13.04
CA ARG A 103 12.68 5.62 14.33
C ARG A 103 14.15 6.01 14.32
N ASP A 104 14.86 5.64 13.26
CA ASP A 104 16.30 5.85 13.14
C ASP A 104 16.63 7.24 12.56
N ASN A 105 15.62 8.04 12.19
CA ASN A 105 15.71 9.35 11.56
C ASN A 105 16.62 9.35 10.31
N LEU A 106 16.46 8.32 9.47
CA LEU A 106 17.20 8.10 8.24
C LEU A 106 16.23 7.76 7.10
N PRO A 107 16.62 7.97 5.83
CA PRO A 107 15.83 7.49 4.70
C PRO A 107 15.62 5.96 4.76
N PRO A 108 14.48 5.43 4.27
CA PRO A 108 14.27 3.99 4.17
C PRO A 108 15.39 3.30 3.39
N SER A 109 15.88 2.17 3.91
CA SER A 109 16.89 1.38 3.21
C SER A 109 16.23 0.52 2.13
N GLU A 110 16.42 0.91 0.87
CA GLU A 110 15.93 0.14 -0.29
C GLU A 110 16.46 -1.31 -0.27
N THR A 111 17.71 -1.53 0.15
CA THR A 111 18.30 -2.88 0.27
C THR A 111 17.59 -3.74 1.31
N ARG A 112 17.44 -3.25 2.55
CA ARG A 112 16.76 -4.02 3.61
C ARG A 112 15.30 -4.28 3.27
N TYR A 113 14.64 -3.31 2.65
CA TYR A 113 13.26 -3.48 2.20
C TYR A 113 13.15 -4.59 1.15
N LEU A 114 14.03 -4.59 0.13
CA LEU A 114 14.03 -5.63 -0.88
C LEU A 114 14.36 -7.02 -0.30
N GLU A 115 15.31 -7.11 0.64
CA GLU A 115 15.64 -8.36 1.35
C GLU A 115 14.43 -8.90 2.13
N ALA A 116 13.69 -8.02 2.82
CA ALA A 116 12.48 -8.39 3.55
C ALA A 116 11.39 -8.90 2.60
N LEU A 117 11.21 -8.27 1.44
CA LEU A 117 10.27 -8.73 0.41
C LEU A 117 10.68 -10.09 -0.17
N GLN A 118 11.96 -10.29 -0.46
CA GLN A 118 12.47 -11.58 -0.95
C GLN A 118 12.28 -12.70 0.09
N ALA A 119 12.32 -12.39 1.38
CA ALA A 119 12.09 -13.37 2.43
C ALA A 119 10.66 -13.97 2.39
N LEU A 120 9.67 -13.23 1.87
CA LEU A 120 8.29 -13.71 1.69
C LEU A 120 8.17 -14.85 0.67
N LEU A 121 9.16 -14.98 -0.23
CA LEU A 121 9.18 -16.03 -1.26
C LEU A 121 9.55 -17.41 -0.69
N ASN A 122 10.25 -17.46 0.44
CA ASN A 122 10.72 -18.71 1.05
C ASN A 122 9.62 -19.54 1.72
#